data_AF-A0A8T9Z9C1-F1
#
_entry.id   AF-A0A8T9Z9C1-F1
#
_cell.length_a   1.000
_cell.length_b   1.000
_cell.length_c   1.000
_cell.angle_alpha   90.00
_cell.angle_beta   90.00
_cell.angle_gamma   90.00
#
_symmetry.space_group_name_H-M   'P 1'
#
loop_
_entity.id
_entity.type
_entity.pdbx_description
1 polymer ?
#
loop_
_entity_poly.entity_id
_entity_poly.type
_entity_poly.pdbx_seq_one_letter_code
_entity_poly.pdbx_strand_id
1 'polypeptide(L)' 'MNWSIFKDLKFSLRFSLAIFLHALGVTFAVLSYGTWVVFVMAAMVVTFFMIQRANYLYKSGME' A
#
# COMPACT_ATOMS: atom_id res chain seq x y z
N MET A 1 11.69 9.40 -5.64
CA MET A 1 10.37 9.67 -5.02
C MET A 1 10.46 11.03 -4.32
N ASN A 2 9.46 11.90 -4.46
CA ASN A 2 9.50 13.23 -3.83
C ASN A 2 9.57 13.08 -2.30
N TRP A 3 10.57 13.71 -1.67
CA TRP A 3 10.83 13.64 -0.22
C TRP A 3 9.64 14.12 0.62
N SER A 4 8.87 15.08 0.11
CA SER A 4 7.65 15.58 0.74
C SER A 4 6.59 14.48 0.88
N ILE A 5 6.42 13.65 -0.15
CA ILE A 5 5.46 12.54 -0.16
C ILE A 5 5.87 11.46 0.84
N PHE A 6 7.17 11.18 0.95
CA PHE A 6 7.68 10.17 1.89
C PHE A 6 7.54 10.59 3.36
N LYS A 7 7.60 11.90 3.65
CA LYS A 7 7.33 12.46 4.98
C LYS A 7 5.84 12.44 5.37
N ASP A 8 4.92 12.24 4.43
CA ASP A 8 3.50 12.13 4.77
C ASP A 8 3.24 10.83 5.54
N LEU A 9 2.90 10.98 6.82
CA LEU A 9 2.65 9.86 7.72
C LEU A 9 1.55 8.92 7.18
N LYS A 10 0.50 9.49 6.57
CA LYS A 10 -0.61 8.70 6.01
C LYS A 10 -0.16 7.87 4.81
N PHE A 11 0.66 8.43 3.92
CA PHE A 11 1.28 7.69 2.83
C PHE A 11 2.19 6.57 3.34
N SER A 12 3.10 6.88 4.27
CA SER A 12 4.06 5.90 4.81
C SER A 12 3.38 4.74 5.55
N LEU A 13 2.33 5.03 6.34
CA LEU A 13 1.52 4.00 7.00
C LEU A 13 0.80 3.09 5.99
N ARG A 14 0.17 3.67 4.95
CA ARG A 14 -0.52 2.91 3.91
C ARG A 14 0.44 2.06 3.09
N PHE A 15 1.62 2.60 2.77
CA PHE A 15 2.68 1.89 2.06
C PHE A 15 3.18 0.68 2.87
N SER A 16 3.50 0.90 4.14
CA SER A 16 3.94 -0.16 5.05
C SER A 16 2.87 -1.26 5.21
N LEU A 17 1.61 -0.86 5.37
CA LEU A 17 0.48 -1.80 5.47
C LEU A 17 0.28 -2.61 4.18
N ALA A 18 0.39 -1.97 3.00
CA ALA A 18 0.26 -2.66 1.72
C ALA A 18 1.34 -3.74 1.53
N ILE A 19 2.60 -3.40 1.83
CA ILE A 19 3.71 -4.35 1.76
C ILE A 19 3.49 -5.52 2.74
N PHE A 20 3.08 -5.22 3.97
CA PHE A 20 2.81 -6.24 4.97
C PHE A 20 1.71 -7.21 4.52
N LEU A 21 0.59 -6.69 4.00
CA LEU A 21 -0.51 -7.51 3.50
C LEU A 21 -0.09 -8.35 2.28
N HIS A 22 0.72 -7.81 1.37
CA HIS A 22 1.28 -8.59 0.26
C HIS A 22 2.20 -9.70 0.76
N ALA A 23 3.07 -9.43 1.74
CA ALA A 23 3.96 -10.44 2.32
C ALA A 23 3.16 -11.57 2.99
N LEU A 24 2.09 -11.24 3.72
CA LEU A 24 1.17 -12.23 4.28
C LEU A 24 0.47 -13.04 3.17
N GLY A 25 -0.05 -12.37 2.13
CA GLY A 25 -0.67 -13.04 0.99
C GLY A 25 0.26 -14.05 0.33
N VAL A 26 1.50 -13.67 0.04
CA VAL A 26 2.50 -14.58 -0.54
C VAL A 26 2.83 -15.73 0.40
N THR A 27 3.04 -15.45 1.69
CA THR A 27 3.33 -16.49 2.69
C THR A 27 2.21 -17.52 2.78
N PHE A 28 0.96 -17.07 2.84
CA PHE A 28 -0.20 -17.96 2.92
C PHE A 28 -0.42 -18.74 1.62
N ALA A 29 -0.13 -18.14 0.47
CA ALA A 29 -0.18 -18.83 -0.82
C ALA A 29 0.84 -19.98 -0.88
N VAL A 30 2.08 -19.73 -0.44
CA VAL A 30 3.15 -20.74 -0.37
C VAL A 30 2.76 -21.88 0.57
N LEU A 31 2.10 -21.57 1.68
CA LEU A 31 1.60 -22.56 2.64
C LEU A 31 0.28 -23.24 2.22
N SER A 32 -0.21 -22.98 0.99
CA SER A 32 -1.46 -23.54 0.46
C SER A 32 -2.72 -23.22 1.28
N TYR A 33 -2.71 -22.12 2.05
CA TYR A 33 -3.89 -21.63 2.75
C TYR A 33 -4.77 -20.82 1.80
N GLY A 34 -6.00 -21.30 1.52
CA GLY A 34 -6.95 -20.63 0.62
C GLY A 34 -7.33 -19.19 0.99
N THR A 35 -7.01 -18.75 2.21
CA THR A 35 -7.22 -17.37 2.68
C THR A 35 -6.24 -16.35 2.09
N TRP A 36 -5.19 -16.79 1.38
CA TRP A 36 -4.18 -15.91 0.78
C TRP A 36 -4.78 -14.81 -0.12
N VAL A 37 -5.87 -15.13 -0.83
CA VAL A 37 -6.57 -14.22 -1.74
C VAL A 37 -7.09 -12.99 -1.00
N VAL A 38 -7.56 -13.15 0.24
CA VAL A 38 -8.11 -12.06 1.06
C VAL A 38 -7.03 -11.01 1.33
N PHE A 39 -5.81 -11.46 1.67
CA PHE A 39 -4.69 -10.56 1.93
C PHE A 39 -4.24 -9.82 0.66
N VAL A 40 -4.22 -10.51 -0.49
CA VAL A 40 -3.88 -9.88 -1.77
C VAL A 40 -4.93 -8.84 -2.17
N MET A 41 -6.22 -9.15 -2.04
CA MET A 41 -7.30 -8.21 -2.34
C MET A 41 -7.27 -6.99 -1.40
N ALA A 42 -7.06 -7.22 -0.10
CA ALA A 42 -6.91 -6.14 0.87
C ALA A 42 -5.70 -5.25 0.53
N ALA A 43 -4.55 -5.85 0.16
CA ALA A 43 -3.36 -5.12 -0.23
C ALA A 43 -3.58 -4.26 -1.48
N MET A 44 -4.33 -4.76 -2.47
CA MET A 44 -4.70 -3.99 -3.67
C MET A 44 -5.54 -2.75 -3.32
N VAL A 45 -6.53 -2.90 -2.43
CA VAL A 45 -7.37 -1.78 -1.97
C VAL A 45 -6.52 -0.73 -1.25
N VAL A 46 -5.64 -1.15 -0.33
CA VAL A 46 -4.75 -0.23 0.38
C VAL A 46 -3.81 0.49 -0.59
N THR A 47 -3.26 -0.24 -1.57
CA THR A 47 -2.39 0.32 -2.62
C THR A 47 -3.12 1.36 -3.46
N PHE A 48 -4.38 1.13 -3.82
CA PHE A 48 -5.19 2.11 -4.54
C PHE A 48 -5.31 3.44 -3.76
N PHE A 49 -5.69 3.37 -2.48
CA PHE A 49 -5.78 4.57 -1.63
C PHE A 49 -4.43 5.24 -1.36
N MET A 50 -3.34 4.47 -1.37
CA MET A 50 -1.98 4.98 -1.26
C MET A 50 -1.62 5.78 -2.52
N ILE A 51 -1.88 5.25 -3.72
CA ILE A 51 -1.64 5.93 -5.00
C ILE A 51 -2.45 7.23 -5.09
N GLN A 52 -3.73 7.20 -4.71
CA GLN A 52 -4.57 8.41 -4.67
C GLN A 52 -3.98 9.50 -3.76
N ARG A 53 -3.47 9.12 -2.58
CA ARG A 53 -2.81 10.07 -1.66
C ARG A 53 -1.50 10.61 -2.23
N ALA A 54 -0.69 9.76 -2.85
CA ALA A 54 0.54 10.18 -3.51
C ALA A 54 0.28 11.18 -4.63
N ASN A 55 -0.73 10.92 -5.47
CA ASN A 55 -1.14 11.81 -6.55
C ASN A 55 -1.64 13.16 -6.02
N TYR A 56 -2.45 13.16 -4.95
CA TYR A 56 -2.88 14.39 -4.28
C TYR A 56 -1.68 15.23 -3.80
N LEU A 57 -0.73 14.61 -3.08
CA LEU A 57 0.45 15.29 -2.55
C LEU A 57 1.40 15.80 -3.65
N TYR A 58 1.49 15.06 -4.75
CA TYR A 58 2.26 15.47 -5.91
C TYR A 58 1.67 16.74 -6.54
N LYS A 59 0.35 16.78 -6.74
CA LYS A 59 -0.35 17.95 -7.28
C LYS A 59 -0.29 19.15 -6.33
N SER A 60 -0.48 18.95 -5.04
CA SER A 60 -0.44 20.05 -4.05
C SER A 60 0.94 20.67 -3.87
N GLY A 61 2.02 20.00 -4.30
CA GLY A 61 3.37 20.56 -4.28
C GLY A 61 3.76 21.28 -5.58
N MET A 62 2.88 21.31 -6.58
CA MET A 62 3.05 22.06 -7.83
C MET A 62 2.27 23.38 -7.85
N GLU A 63 1.43 23.62 -6.83
CA GLU A 63 0.86 24.94 -6.50
C GLU A 63 1.81 25.72 -5.59
#